data_AF-A0A954SIC5-F1
#
_entry.id   AF-A0A954SIC5-F1
#
_cell.length_a   1.000
_cell.length_b   1.000
_cell.length_c   1.000
_cell.angle_alpha   90.00
_cell.angle_beta   90.00
_cell.angle_gamma   90.00
#
_symmetry.space_group_name_H-M   'P 1'
#
loop_
_entity.id
_entity.type
_entity.pdbx_description
1 polymer ?
#
loop_
_entity_poly.entity_id
_entity_poly.type
_entity_poly.pdbx_seq_one_letter_code
_entity_poly.pdbx_strand_id
1 'polypeptide(L)'
;MERHPTGPIFRNSEGKPWNPDSVNNQFNRLRVRLMQNLGLLDEKTLKREMELLIPKLSKHRKIKGKVVPKQEKEFRWEARQKVLEHYANRLLPRFSLYALRHAWATRALQSGVDGLTVALLMGHSDPSTLARVYQHLSHNPEHLFQQAQKAIGGS
;
A
#
# COMPACT_ATOMS: atom_id res chain seq x y z
N MET A 1 1.24 31.89 -7.00
CA MET A 1 1.44 31.78 -5.54
C MET A 1 1.33 30.33 -5.14
N GLU A 2 2.38 29.75 -4.55
CA GLU A 2 2.31 28.41 -3.94
C GLU A 2 1.26 28.41 -2.83
N ARG A 3 0.31 27.48 -2.88
CA ARG A 3 -0.82 27.44 -1.93
C ARG A 3 -0.40 27.09 -0.50
N HIS A 4 0.75 26.42 -0.33
CA HIS A 4 1.30 26.01 0.97
C HIS A 4 2.84 26.07 0.94
N PRO A 5 3.45 27.25 1.11
CA PRO A 5 4.90 27.42 1.04
C PRO A 5 5.65 26.79 2.23
N THR A 6 4.94 26.44 3.31
CA THR A 6 5.51 25.79 4.50
C THR A 6 4.63 24.65 5.03
N GLY A 7 5.24 23.73 5.77
CA GLY A 7 4.57 22.59 6.41
C GLY A 7 4.53 21.30 5.57
N PRO A 8 3.73 20.30 5.98
CA PRO A 8 3.74 18.98 5.35
C PRO A 8 3.39 19.01 3.86
N ILE A 9 4.17 18.30 3.04
CA ILE A 9 4.03 18.24 1.58
C ILE A 9 2.76 17.45 1.20
N PHE A 10 2.57 16.26 1.78
CA PHE A 10 1.42 15.40 1.47
C PHE A 10 0.21 15.75 2.34
N ARG A 11 -0.84 16.27 1.72
CA ARG A 11 -2.08 16.70 2.36
C ARG A 11 -3.31 16.06 1.72
N ASN A 12 -4.37 15.89 2.48
CA ASN A 12 -5.67 15.42 1.98
C ASN A 12 -6.49 16.61 1.42
N SER A 13 -7.70 16.33 0.92
CA SER A 13 -8.61 17.35 0.38
C SER A 13 -9.06 18.40 1.41
N GLU A 14 -8.87 18.13 2.70
CA GLU A 14 -9.15 19.06 3.81
C GLU A 14 -7.90 19.84 4.24
N GLY A 15 -6.77 19.72 3.52
CA GLY A 15 -5.51 20.39 3.84
C GLY A 15 -4.74 19.78 5.02
N LYS A 16 -5.23 18.68 5.61
CA LYS A 16 -4.57 17.98 6.72
C LYS A 16 -3.46 17.06 6.20
N PRO A 17 -2.36 16.88 6.95
CA PRO A 17 -1.29 15.96 6.57
C PRO A 17 -1.79 14.54 6.41
N TRP A 18 -1.23 13.79 5.46
CA TRP A 18 -1.44 12.35 5.40
C TRP A 18 -0.73 11.67 6.57
N ASN A 19 -1.40 10.71 7.19
CA ASN A 19 -0.83 9.84 8.21
C ASN A 19 -0.86 8.37 7.74
N PRO A 20 -0.16 7.44 8.40
CA PRO A 20 -0.09 6.05 7.97
C PRO A 20 -1.47 5.41 7.75
N ASP A 21 -2.43 5.71 8.62
CA ASP A 21 -3.80 5.19 8.52
C ASP A 21 -4.55 5.75 7.32
N SER A 22 -4.41 7.05 7.05
CA SER A 22 -5.05 7.67 5.89
C SER A 22 -4.50 7.08 4.59
N VAL A 23 -3.20 6.79 4.53
CA VAL A 23 -2.59 6.11 3.38
C VAL A 23 -3.10 4.68 3.23
N ASN A 24 -3.14 3.90 4.32
CA ASN A 24 -3.66 2.53 4.31
C ASN A 24 -5.12 2.48 3.84
N ASN A 25 -5.95 3.43 4.29
CA ASN A 25 -7.33 3.57 3.84
C ASN A 25 -7.42 3.85 2.33
N GLN A 26 -6.51 4.66 1.77
CA GLN A 26 -6.46 4.88 0.31
C GLN A 26 -6.04 3.60 -0.44
N PHE A 27 -5.09 2.82 0.09
CA PHE A 27 -4.73 1.53 -0.51
C PHE A 27 -5.89 0.53 -0.51
N ASN A 28 -6.67 0.44 0.57
CA ASN A 28 -7.86 -0.41 0.61
C ASN A 28 -8.90 0.03 -0.44
N ARG A 29 -9.14 1.34 -0.56
CA ARG A 29 -10.03 1.90 -1.59
C ARG A 29 -9.52 1.60 -3.01
N LEU A 30 -8.21 1.71 -3.23
CA LEU A 30 -7.59 1.38 -4.50
C LEU A 30 -7.82 -0.10 -4.86
N ARG A 31 -7.66 -1.03 -3.90
CA ARG A 31 -7.93 -2.46 -4.14
C ARG A 31 -9.37 -2.71 -4.55
N VAL A 32 -10.33 -2.12 -3.84
CA VAL A 32 -11.76 -2.25 -4.20
C VAL A 32 -12.02 -1.73 -5.63
N ARG A 33 -11.50 -0.55 -5.98
CA ARG A 33 -11.64 0.02 -7.32
C ARG A 33 -10.99 -0.85 -8.39
N LEU A 34 -9.79 -1.37 -8.13
CA LEU A 34 -9.07 -2.24 -9.05
C LEU A 34 -9.85 -3.53 -9.32
N MET A 35 -10.38 -4.16 -8.26
CA MET A 35 -11.21 -5.36 -8.37
C MET A 35 -12.45 -5.11 -9.23
N GLN A 36 -13.12 -3.97 -9.01
CA GLN A 36 -14.30 -3.58 -9.78
C GLN A 36 -13.97 -3.32 -11.25
N ASN A 37 -12.90 -2.57 -11.52
CA ASN A 37 -12.47 -2.25 -12.89
C ASN A 37 -12.01 -3.49 -13.67
N LEU A 38 -11.41 -4.47 -12.98
CA LEU A 38 -11.01 -5.74 -13.56
C LEU A 38 -12.19 -6.74 -13.66
N GLY A 39 -13.37 -6.41 -13.16
CA GLY A 39 -14.54 -7.29 -13.20
C GLY A 39 -14.38 -8.59 -12.40
N LEU A 40 -13.57 -8.60 -11.34
CA LEU A 40 -13.23 -9.82 -10.60
C LEU A 40 -14.34 -10.33 -9.67
N LEU A 41 -15.43 -9.58 -9.53
CA LEU A 41 -16.61 -9.97 -8.76
C LEU A 41 -17.86 -9.67 -9.60
N ASP A 42 -18.62 -10.70 -9.91
CA ASP A 42 -19.87 -10.56 -10.63
C ASP A 42 -20.99 -10.02 -9.73
N GLU A 43 -21.95 -9.33 -10.34
CA GLU A 43 -23.05 -8.67 -9.63
C GLU A 43 -23.97 -9.69 -8.92
N LYS A 44 -24.09 -10.92 -9.42
CA LYS A 44 -24.93 -11.97 -8.80
C LYS A 44 -24.32 -12.45 -7.48
N THR A 45 -23.02 -12.71 -7.47
CA THR A 45 -22.27 -13.06 -6.25
C THR A 45 -22.31 -11.91 -5.25
N LEU A 46 -22.09 -10.67 -5.70
CA LEU A 46 -22.17 -9.49 -4.83
C LEU A 46 -23.53 -9.38 -4.13
N LYS A 47 -24.63 -9.50 -4.88
CA LYS A 47 -26.00 -9.45 -4.32
C LYS A 47 -26.24 -10.56 -3.30
N ARG A 48 -25.90 -11.80 -3.64
CA ARG A 48 -26.06 -12.96 -2.75
C ARG A 48 -25.31 -12.77 -1.43
N GLU A 49 -24.05 -12.35 -1.49
CA GLU A 49 -23.23 -12.15 -0.29
C GLU A 49 -23.75 -11.00 0.58
N MET A 50 -24.25 -9.93 -0.04
CA MET A 50 -24.90 -8.83 0.67
C MET A 50 -26.15 -9.32 1.42
N GLU A 51 -27.01 -10.12 0.79
CA GLU A 51 -28.22 -10.69 1.42
C GLU A 51 -27.88 -11.58 2.61
N LEU A 52 -26.81 -12.38 2.51
CA LEU A 52 -26.34 -13.22 3.62
C LEU A 52 -25.73 -12.42 4.78
N LEU A 53 -25.15 -11.26 4.49
CA LEU A 53 -24.46 -10.43 5.48
C LEU A 53 -25.41 -9.48 6.23
N ILE A 54 -26.41 -8.91 5.56
CA ILE A 54 -27.33 -7.91 6.12
C ILE A 54 -27.93 -8.36 7.47
N PRO A 55 -28.46 -9.58 7.64
CA PRO A 55 -29.04 -10.02 8.91
C PRO A 55 -28.04 -10.07 10.07
N LYS A 56 -26.74 -10.18 9.76
CA LYS A 56 -25.64 -10.29 10.74
C LYS A 56 -25.08 -8.92 11.13
N LEU A 57 -25.49 -7.83 10.46
CA LEU A 57 -25.00 -6.49 10.76
C LEU A 57 -25.62 -5.94 12.04
N SER A 58 -24.82 -5.19 12.80
CA SER A 58 -25.31 -4.49 13.98
C SER A 58 -26.45 -3.55 13.61
N LYS A 59 -27.59 -3.71 14.29
CA LYS A 59 -28.79 -2.88 14.12
C LYS A 59 -28.61 -1.43 14.53
N HIS A 60 -27.56 -1.15 15.31
CA HIS A 60 -27.31 0.16 15.89
C HIS A 60 -25.91 0.66 15.53
N ARG A 61 -25.77 1.98 15.51
CA ARG A 61 -24.48 2.68 15.47
C ARG A 61 -24.34 3.61 16.66
N LYS A 62 -23.10 3.96 16.99
CA LYS A 62 -22.81 4.98 18.01
C LYS A 62 -22.47 6.30 17.33
N ILE A 63 -23.14 7.37 17.72
CA ILE A 63 -22.82 8.75 17.29
C ILE A 63 -22.62 9.57 18.56
N LYS A 64 -21.42 10.12 18.75
CA LYS A 64 -21.07 10.90 19.95
C LYS A 64 -21.50 10.21 21.27
N GLY A 65 -21.28 8.89 21.35
CA GLY A 65 -21.66 8.08 22.52
C GLY A 65 -23.10 7.59 22.57
N LYS A 66 -24.03 8.15 21.79
CA LYS A 66 -25.45 7.74 21.76
C LYS A 66 -25.67 6.58 20.78
N VAL A 67 -26.45 5.58 21.19
CA VAL A 67 -26.83 4.44 20.35
C VAL A 67 -28.06 4.82 19.52
N VAL A 68 -27.94 4.75 18.19
CA VAL A 68 -28.98 5.13 17.24
C VAL A 68 -29.26 3.96 16.29
N PRO A 69 -30.53 3.63 16.00
CA PRO A 69 -30.87 2.57 15.04
C PRO A 69 -30.44 2.96 13.62
N LYS A 70 -29.98 1.98 12.86
CA LYS A 70 -29.63 2.15 11.44
C LYS A 70 -30.87 2.01 10.56
N GLN A 71 -30.91 2.77 9.46
CA GLN A 71 -31.93 2.64 8.43
C GLN A 71 -31.59 1.50 7.44
N GLU A 72 -32.59 1.00 6.72
CA GLU A 72 -32.43 -0.08 5.72
C GLU A 72 -31.30 0.19 4.71
N LYS A 73 -31.29 1.41 4.15
CA LYS A 73 -30.26 1.84 3.19
C LYS A 73 -28.84 1.77 3.75
N GLU A 74 -28.69 1.97 5.06
CA GLU A 74 -27.39 1.93 5.74
C GLU A 74 -26.88 0.50 5.86
N PHE A 75 -27.76 -0.47 6.13
CA PHE A 75 -27.40 -1.88 6.10
C PHE A 75 -26.97 -2.31 4.70
N ARG A 76 -27.71 -1.92 3.65
CA ARG A 76 -27.35 -2.24 2.26
C ARG A 76 -25.99 -1.65 1.88
N TRP A 77 -25.75 -0.39 2.23
CA TRP A 77 -24.47 0.27 1.97
C TRP A 77 -23.32 -0.39 2.73
N GLU A 78 -23.49 -0.65 4.04
CA GLU A 78 -22.47 -1.29 4.87
C GLU A 78 -22.15 -2.71 4.39
N ALA A 79 -23.18 -3.49 4.06
CA ALA A 79 -23.03 -4.84 3.50
C ALA A 79 -22.24 -4.80 2.20
N ARG A 80 -22.62 -3.90 1.28
CA ARG A 80 -21.89 -3.73 0.00
C ARG A 80 -20.43 -3.39 0.22
N GLN A 81 -20.12 -2.44 1.11
CA GLN A 81 -18.72 -2.07 1.40
C GLN A 81 -17.93 -3.24 1.98
N LYS A 82 -18.50 -3.96 2.95
CA LYS A 82 -17.84 -5.10 3.60
C LYS A 82 -17.60 -6.26 2.65
N VAL A 83 -18.56 -6.59 1.79
CA VAL A 83 -18.40 -7.64 0.77
C VAL A 83 -17.32 -7.25 -0.23
N LEU A 84 -17.36 -6.02 -0.75
CA LEU A 84 -16.35 -5.53 -1.69
C LEU A 84 -14.95 -5.54 -1.08
N GLU A 85 -14.81 -5.06 0.16
CA GLU A 85 -13.53 -5.06 0.87
C GLU A 85 -13.04 -6.49 1.15
N HIS A 86 -13.92 -7.40 1.56
CA HIS A 86 -13.58 -8.81 1.79
C HIS A 86 -13.01 -9.47 0.52
N TYR A 87 -13.73 -9.35 -0.61
CA TYR A 87 -13.30 -9.94 -1.87
C TYR A 87 -12.05 -9.25 -2.43
N ALA A 88 -11.97 -7.92 -2.37
CA ALA A 88 -10.76 -7.20 -2.78
C ALA A 88 -9.55 -7.61 -1.93
N ASN A 89 -9.76 -7.85 -0.63
CA ASN A 89 -8.71 -8.29 0.27
C ASN A 89 -8.22 -9.71 -0.02
N ARG A 90 -9.11 -10.57 -0.53
CA ARG A 90 -8.83 -11.97 -0.86
C ARG A 90 -8.22 -12.15 -2.25
N LEU A 91 -8.67 -11.37 -3.24
CA LEU A 91 -8.33 -11.57 -4.65
C LEU A 91 -7.11 -10.77 -5.11
N LEU A 92 -6.83 -9.63 -4.48
CA LEU A 92 -5.75 -8.74 -4.87
C LEU A 92 -4.62 -8.73 -3.85
N PRO A 93 -3.37 -8.42 -4.23
CA PRO A 93 -2.29 -8.24 -3.27
C PRO A 93 -2.54 -7.05 -2.34
N ARG A 94 -1.95 -7.10 -1.14
CA ARG A 94 -2.00 -5.99 -0.18
C ARG A 94 -0.98 -4.93 -0.58
N PHE A 95 -1.45 -3.71 -0.81
CA PHE A 95 -0.58 -2.55 -1.02
C PHE A 95 -0.25 -1.87 0.31
N SER A 96 0.99 -1.40 0.44
CA SER A 96 1.46 -0.60 1.57
C SER A 96 2.64 0.27 1.15
N LEU A 97 2.93 1.32 1.92
CA LEU A 97 4.15 2.12 1.71
C LEU A 97 5.41 1.27 1.81
N TYR A 98 5.40 0.28 2.72
CA TYR A 98 6.50 -0.66 2.86
C TYR A 98 6.70 -1.53 1.61
N ALA A 99 5.61 -2.01 1.01
CA ALA A 99 5.68 -2.77 -0.24
C ALA A 99 6.26 -1.94 -1.39
N LEU A 100 5.92 -0.65 -1.48
CA LEU A 100 6.53 0.26 -2.46
C LEU A 100 8.03 0.47 -2.22
N ARG A 101 8.42 0.69 -0.95
CA ARG A 101 9.82 0.82 -0.54
C ARG A 101 10.63 -0.44 -0.88
N HIS A 102 10.07 -1.62 -0.64
CA HIS A 102 10.69 -2.89 -1.02
C HIS A 102 10.78 -3.11 -2.52
N ALA A 103 9.73 -2.76 -3.27
CA ALA A 103 9.73 -2.88 -4.71
C ALA A 103 10.77 -1.97 -5.36
N TRP A 104 10.98 -0.76 -4.83
CA TRP A 104 12.06 0.12 -5.26
C TRP A 104 13.43 -0.50 -5.00
N ALA A 105 13.68 -1.01 -3.77
CA ALA A 105 14.96 -1.62 -3.42
C ALA A 105 15.27 -2.83 -4.30
N THR A 106 14.28 -3.70 -4.51
CA THR A 106 14.39 -4.87 -5.39
C THR A 106 14.77 -4.46 -6.81
N ARG A 107 14.09 -3.44 -7.37
CA ARG A 107 14.38 -2.95 -8.73
C ARG A 107 15.76 -2.30 -8.83
N ALA A 108 16.18 -1.53 -7.81
CA ALA A 108 17.50 -0.91 -7.78
C ALA A 108 18.61 -1.98 -7.80
N LEU A 109 18.47 -3.03 -7.00
CA LEU A 109 19.40 -4.16 -6.99
C LEU A 109 19.37 -4.94 -8.31
N GLN A 110 18.19 -5.20 -8.87
CA GLN A 110 18.05 -5.85 -10.18
C GLN A 110 18.69 -5.02 -11.31
N SER A 111 18.69 -3.69 -11.19
CA SER A 111 19.39 -2.79 -12.12
C SER A 111 20.90 -2.70 -11.87
N GLY A 112 21.43 -3.44 -10.89
CA GLY A 112 22.87 -3.55 -10.62
C GLY A 112 23.41 -2.57 -9.58
N VAL A 113 22.56 -1.77 -8.90
CA VAL A 113 23.02 -0.90 -7.81
C VAL A 113 23.48 -1.76 -6.63
N ASP A 114 24.62 -1.46 -6.02
CA ASP A 114 25.13 -2.25 -4.90
C ASP A 114 24.26 -2.10 -3.63
N GLY A 115 24.25 -3.16 -2.81
CA GLY A 115 23.37 -3.23 -1.63
C GLY A 115 23.67 -2.18 -0.56
N LEU A 116 24.90 -1.70 -0.45
CA LEU A 116 25.27 -0.65 0.50
C LEU A 116 24.71 0.70 0.05
N THR A 117 24.88 1.05 -1.23
CA THR A 117 24.29 2.25 -1.84
C THR A 117 22.78 2.25 -1.76
N VAL A 118 22.12 1.13 -2.07
CA VAL A 118 20.66 1.00 -1.92
C VAL A 118 20.24 1.25 -0.46
N ALA A 119 20.94 0.66 0.52
CA ALA A 119 20.62 0.84 1.93
C ALA A 119 20.81 2.30 2.41
N LEU A 120 21.87 2.97 1.94
CA LEU A 120 22.11 4.39 2.22
C LEU A 120 21.01 5.27 1.62
N LEU A 121 20.63 5.04 0.36
CA LEU A 121 19.54 5.78 -0.31
C LEU A 121 18.17 5.57 0.36
N MET A 122 17.95 4.41 0.98
CA MET A 122 16.73 4.15 1.78
C MET A 122 16.74 4.83 3.14
N GLY A 123 17.85 5.47 3.54
CA GLY A 123 18.01 6.10 4.84
C GLY A 123 18.00 5.07 5.98
N HIS A 124 18.63 3.91 5.79
CA HIS A 124 18.78 2.94 6.88
C HIS A 124 19.76 3.48 7.92
N SER A 125 19.36 3.43 9.20
CA SER A 125 20.25 3.80 10.32
C SER A 125 21.44 2.84 10.45
N ASP A 126 21.23 1.58 10.10
CA ASP A 126 22.29 0.58 9.96
C ASP A 126 22.23 -0.05 8.55
N PRO A 127 23.12 0.38 7.64
CA PRO A 127 23.22 -0.16 6.29
C PRO A 127 23.63 -1.65 6.23
N SER A 128 24.29 -2.16 7.28
CA SER A 128 24.83 -3.54 7.29
C SER A 128 23.73 -4.61 7.36
N THR A 129 22.58 -4.29 7.97
CA THR A 129 21.43 -5.21 8.09
C THR A 129 20.79 -5.53 6.73
N LEU A 130 20.73 -4.55 5.80
CA LEU A 130 20.27 -4.80 4.43
C LEU A 130 21.36 -5.47 3.59
N ALA A 131 22.61 -5.00 3.68
CA ALA A 131 23.72 -5.57 2.93
C ALA A 131 23.84 -7.09 3.15
N ARG A 132 23.66 -7.57 4.38
CA ARG A 132 23.65 -8.99 4.73
C ARG A 132 22.48 -9.77 4.11
N VAL A 133 21.27 -9.18 4.11
CA VAL A 133 20.08 -9.82 3.49
C VAL A 133 20.20 -9.86 1.97
N TYR A 134 20.83 -8.86 1.36
CA TYR A 134 20.95 -8.73 -0.09
C TYR A 134 22.31 -9.17 -0.64
N GLN A 135 23.21 -9.67 0.21
CA GLN A 135 24.56 -10.12 -0.17
C GLN A 135 24.51 -11.15 -1.30
N HIS A 136 23.55 -12.07 -1.28
CA HIS A 136 23.38 -13.08 -2.32
C HIS A 136 22.82 -12.51 -3.64
N LEU A 137 22.02 -11.44 -3.58
CA LEU A 137 21.47 -10.75 -4.76
C LEU A 137 22.48 -9.81 -5.43
N SER A 138 23.51 -9.36 -4.70
CA SER A 138 24.57 -8.51 -5.21
C SER A 138 25.73 -9.27 -5.88
N HIS A 139 25.70 -10.60 -5.96
CA HIS A 139 26.70 -11.41 -6.68
C HIS A 139 26.49 -11.34 -8.20
N ASN A 140 26.37 -10.12 -8.76
CA ASN A 140 26.41 -9.93 -10.20
C ASN A 140 27.88 -9.71 -10.61
N PRO A 141 28.58 -10.74 -11.14
CA PRO A 141 30.02 -10.68 -11.40
C PRO A 141 30.40 -9.56 -12.37
N GLU A 142 29.54 -9.22 -13.33
CA GLU A 142 29.74 -8.10 -14.24
C GLU A 142 29.88 -6.75 -13.52
N HIS A 143 29.12 -6.53 -12.45
CA HIS A 143 29.16 -5.25 -11.74
C HIS A 143 30.37 -5.15 -10.78
N LEU A 144 30.73 -6.26 -10.10
CA LEU A 144 31.97 -6.30 -9.31
C LEU A 144 33.20 -6.02 -10.20
N PHE A 145 33.18 -6.55 -11.42
CA PHE A 145 34.19 -6.28 -12.43
C PHE A 145 34.21 -4.80 -12.86
N GLN A 146 33.06 -4.17 -13.11
CA GLN A 146 32.98 -2.73 -13.43
C GLN A 146 33.42 -1.82 -12.27
N GLN A 147 33.09 -2.14 -11.03
CA GLN A 147 33.53 -1.39 -9.85
C GLN A 147 35.04 -1.54 -9.62
N ALA A 148 35.58 -2.75 -9.83
CA ALA A 148 37.02 -2.98 -9.81
C ALA A 148 37.73 -2.16 -10.90
N GLN A 149 37.19 -2.11 -12.12
CA GLN A 149 37.74 -1.28 -13.21
C GLN A 149 37.72 0.22 -12.85
N LYS A 150 36.64 0.73 -12.26
CA LYS A 150 36.57 2.13 -11.81
C LYS A 150 37.55 2.44 -10.68
N ALA A 151 37.74 1.52 -9.72
CA ALA A 151 38.68 1.68 -8.61
C ALA A 151 40.15 1.71 -9.07
N ILE A 152 40.46 1.05 -10.18
CA ILE A 152 41.80 1.05 -10.79
C ILE A 152 42.05 2.34 -11.61
N GLY A 153 41.04 3.21 -11.80
CA GLY A 153 41.19 4.50 -12.46
C GLY A 153 41.02 4.49 -13.99
N GLY A 154 40.32 3.49 -14.55
CA GLY A 154 39.97 3.49 -15.97
C GLY A 154 38.90 4.54 -16.28
N SER A 155 39.32 5.66 -16.86
CA SER A 155 38.44 6.66 -17.49
C SER A 155 37.95 6.18 -18.85
#